data_AF-A0A4P9ZN05-F1
#
_entry.id   AF-A0A4P9ZN05-F1
#
_cell.length_a   1.000
_cell.length_b   1.000
_cell.length_c   1.000
_cell.angle_alpha   90.00
_cell.angle_beta   90.00
_cell.angle_gamma   90.00
#
_symmetry.space_group_name_H-M   'P 1'
#
loop_
_entity.id
_entity.type
_entity.pdbx_description
1 polymer ?
#
loop_
_entity_poly.entity_id
_entity_poly.type
_entity_poly.pdbx_seq_one_letter_code
_entity_poly.pdbx_strand_id
1 'polypeptide(L)'
;MSIPVISGIVEKDIRKGYYGGVVQVVQHKINDGYYYDMNSQYPKAMLNDMPTGKPIFTTETNLDNIFGFVYAHITAPDDNILKVPILPYRNDNDTTISQPRAEENNDSAQRLIAKLILNSLYGKMGQNNIDDYTKIIGIDQLNEPSMKIHDTDILMTGDTRCLVKIESSENFDKSRSLQSSVSIAAAITGYARIAINKFKNISGNNYSVVLEKPLESKYVGKELGQMKLEYFVKEGIFIKPKLYYINNGDGMEIIKAKGVGKNGLTYNDFIKLLNGESVDIIKQMFIRNNRDGYVKTLGLEVLMNQLNLI
;
A
#
# COMPACT_ATOMS: atom_id res chain seq x y z
N MET A 1 4.10 -29.34 -0.68
CA MET A 1 3.71 -28.80 0.64
C MET A 1 2.45 -27.98 0.44
N SER A 2 1.37 -28.23 1.19
CA SER A 2 0.11 -27.49 1.09
C SER A 2 0.13 -26.34 2.10
N ILE A 3 -0.25 -25.13 1.69
CA ILE A 3 -0.33 -23.97 2.60
C ILE A 3 -1.69 -24.07 3.33
N PRO A 4 -1.71 -24.27 4.65
CA PRO A 4 -2.97 -24.40 5.36
C PRO A 4 -3.70 -23.05 5.39
N VAL A 5 -5.01 -23.08 5.14
CA VAL A 5 -5.87 -21.90 5.32
C VAL A 5 -6.09 -21.69 6.82
N ILE A 6 -5.54 -20.59 7.34
CA ILE A 6 -5.74 -20.18 8.74
C ILE A 6 -7.04 -19.38 8.81
N SER A 7 -7.89 -19.63 9.80
CA SER A 7 -9.14 -18.88 9.98
C SER A 7 -9.53 -18.75 11.46
N GLY A 8 -10.55 -17.94 11.74
CA GLY A 8 -11.03 -17.71 13.10
C GLY A 8 -10.17 -16.72 13.87
N ILE A 9 -10.10 -16.90 15.20
CA ILE A 9 -9.42 -15.95 16.10
C ILE A 9 -7.92 -15.80 15.78
N VAL A 10 -7.26 -16.90 15.43
CA VAL A 10 -5.83 -16.94 15.09
C VAL A 10 -5.52 -16.08 13.88
N GLU A 11 -6.34 -16.21 12.84
CA GLU A 11 -6.21 -15.42 11.61
C GLU A 11 -6.39 -13.93 11.90
N LYS A 12 -7.42 -13.59 12.68
CA LYS A 12 -7.70 -12.20 13.11
C LYS A 12 -6.54 -11.61 13.90
N ASP A 13 -5.93 -12.39 14.80
CA ASP A 13 -4.79 -11.95 15.59
C ASP A 13 -3.54 -11.73 14.73
N ILE A 14 -3.22 -12.64 13.81
CA ILE A 14 -2.10 -12.46 12.88
C ILE A 14 -2.34 -11.24 11.97
N ARG A 15 -3.59 -11.03 11.54
CA ARG A 15 -3.97 -9.88 10.71
C ARG A 15 -3.78 -8.54 11.39
N LYS A 16 -3.85 -8.46 12.74
CA LYS A 16 -3.48 -7.25 13.48
C LYS A 16 -2.03 -6.85 13.23
N GLY A 17 -1.13 -7.83 13.09
CA GLY A 17 0.27 -7.64 12.73
C GLY A 17 0.54 -7.45 11.22
N TYR A 18 -0.48 -7.61 10.37
CA TYR A 18 -0.32 -7.43 8.93
C TYR A 18 -0.40 -5.95 8.54
N TYR A 19 0.76 -5.36 8.31
CA TYR A 19 0.92 -3.99 7.81
C TYR A 19 1.56 -3.97 6.43
N GLY A 20 1.27 -2.94 5.64
CA GLY A 20 1.93 -2.69 4.36
C GLY A 20 3.35 -2.10 4.50
N GLY A 21 3.87 -1.55 3.40
CA GLY A 21 5.07 -0.73 3.45
C GLY A 21 4.86 0.55 4.26
N VAL A 22 5.90 0.99 4.98
CA VAL A 22 5.88 2.25 5.74
C VAL A 22 6.55 3.34 4.91
N VAL A 23 5.77 4.37 4.59
CA VAL A 23 6.26 5.58 3.92
C VAL A 23 5.98 6.77 4.83
N GLN A 24 7.04 7.45 5.24
CA GLN A 24 6.98 8.64 6.09
C GLN A 24 7.83 9.72 5.46
N VAL A 25 7.32 10.95 5.51
CA VAL A 25 8.10 12.15 5.19
C VAL A 25 8.74 12.62 6.49
N VAL A 26 10.07 12.54 6.54
CA VAL A 26 10.87 12.97 7.69
C VAL A 26 11.43 14.37 7.47
N GLN A 27 11.64 14.74 6.21
CA GLN A 27 12.11 16.05 5.80
C GLN A 27 11.27 16.57 4.66
N HIS A 28 10.82 17.83 4.77
CA HIS A 28 9.95 18.46 3.80
C HIS A 28 10.67 19.18 2.66
N LYS A 29 11.92 19.61 2.88
CA LYS A 29 12.76 20.22 1.83
C LYS A 29 14.13 19.56 1.79
N ILE A 30 14.56 19.22 0.58
CA ILE A 30 15.85 18.58 0.29
C ILE A 30 16.51 19.33 -0.85
N ASN A 31 17.80 19.64 -0.71
CA ASN A 31 18.63 20.15 -1.78
C ASN A 31 19.80 19.18 -1.97
N ASP A 32 20.17 18.93 -3.23
CA ASP A 32 21.30 18.08 -3.61
C ASP A 32 21.27 16.68 -2.92
N GLY A 33 20.39 15.81 -3.42
CA GLY A 33 20.25 14.45 -2.90
C GLY A 33 20.06 13.38 -3.97
N TYR A 34 20.06 12.13 -3.53
CA TYR A 34 19.98 10.93 -4.37
C TYR A 34 18.73 10.13 -3.99
N TYR A 35 17.73 10.09 -4.86
CA TYR A 35 16.49 9.34 -4.62
C TYR A 35 16.65 7.91 -5.13
N TYR A 36 16.55 6.95 -4.21
CA TYR A 36 16.65 5.53 -4.53
C TYR A 36 15.32 4.79 -4.34
N ASP A 37 15.08 3.78 -5.17
CA ASP A 37 14.03 2.78 -4.97
C ASP A 37 14.65 1.38 -4.94
N MET A 38 14.02 0.45 -4.21
CA MET A 38 14.53 -0.92 -4.12
C MET A 38 13.95 -1.80 -5.23
N ASN A 39 14.82 -2.44 -6.00
CA ASN A 39 14.40 -3.35 -7.05
C ASN A 39 13.67 -4.56 -6.47
N SER A 40 12.36 -4.66 -6.76
CA SER A 40 11.54 -5.83 -6.42
C SER A 40 11.65 -6.23 -4.95
N GLN A 41 11.37 -5.27 -4.06
CA GLN A 41 11.45 -5.42 -2.60
C GLN A 41 10.69 -6.65 -2.06
N TYR A 42 9.42 -6.84 -2.44
CA TYR A 42 8.64 -7.99 -1.94
C TYR A 42 9.14 -9.34 -2.48
N PRO A 43 9.49 -9.48 -3.77
CA PRO A 43 10.14 -10.70 -4.24
C PRO A 43 11.47 -11.00 -3.55
N LYS A 44 12.28 -9.98 -3.22
CA LYS A 44 13.49 -10.18 -2.41
C LYS A 44 13.14 -10.71 -1.02
N ALA A 45 12.09 -10.16 -0.40
CA ALA A 45 11.60 -10.59 0.91
C ALA A 45 11.11 -12.05 0.90
N MET A 46 10.49 -12.51 -0.19
CA MET A 46 10.02 -13.89 -0.36
C MET A 46 11.13 -14.96 -0.34
N LEU A 47 12.41 -14.57 -0.46
CA LEU A 47 13.54 -15.49 -0.38
C LEU A 47 13.96 -15.84 1.06
N ASN A 48 13.38 -15.18 2.07
CA ASN A 48 13.61 -15.52 3.47
C ASN A 48 12.71 -16.69 3.88
N ASP A 49 13.01 -17.27 5.05
CA ASP A 49 12.13 -18.25 5.68
C ASP A 49 10.73 -17.66 5.85
N MET A 50 9.70 -18.47 5.60
CA MET A 50 8.31 -18.05 5.67
C MET A 50 7.56 -18.85 6.73
N PRO A 51 6.67 -18.22 7.51
CA PRO A 51 5.83 -18.95 8.46
C PRO A 51 4.83 -19.81 7.69
N THR A 52 5.15 -21.09 7.57
CA THR A 52 4.31 -22.11 6.94
C THR A 52 3.78 -23.07 8.00
N GLY A 53 2.73 -23.81 7.67
CA GLY A 53 2.09 -24.74 8.62
C GLY A 53 1.05 -24.08 9.51
N LYS A 54 0.54 -24.86 10.48
CA LYS A 54 -0.48 -24.39 11.42
C LYS A 54 0.22 -23.68 12.60
N PRO A 55 -0.13 -22.44 12.92
CA PRO A 55 0.43 -21.73 14.07
C PRO A 55 0.06 -22.43 15.38
N ILE A 56 0.98 -22.38 16.34
CA ILE A 56 0.81 -22.93 17.68
C ILE A 56 0.91 -21.78 18.68
N PHE A 57 -0.05 -21.68 19.59
CA PHE A 57 0.04 -20.72 20.69
C PHE A 57 1.14 -21.15 21.66
N THR A 58 1.97 -20.21 22.06
CA THR A 58 3.05 -20.41 23.02
C THR A 58 3.07 -19.27 24.02
N THR A 59 3.53 -19.57 25.23
CA THR A 59 3.87 -18.59 26.28
C THR A 59 5.36 -18.32 26.34
N GLU A 60 6.14 -18.84 25.39
CA GLU A 60 7.55 -18.53 25.23
C GLU A 60 7.73 -17.02 25.09
N THR A 61 8.71 -16.47 25.79
CA THR A 61 9.04 -15.05 25.82
C THR A 61 10.39 -14.77 25.19
N ASN A 62 11.24 -15.78 25.03
CA ASN A 62 12.48 -15.67 24.28
C ASN A 62 12.20 -15.64 22.77
N LEU A 63 12.43 -14.48 22.16
CA LEU A 63 12.20 -14.25 20.73
C LEU A 63 13.08 -15.13 19.82
N ASP A 64 14.27 -15.53 20.28
CA ASP A 64 15.16 -16.41 19.50
C ASP A 64 14.58 -17.81 19.30
N ASN A 65 13.64 -18.22 20.18
CA ASN A 65 12.93 -19.48 20.10
C ASN A 65 11.63 -19.38 19.28
N ILE A 66 11.28 -18.19 18.79
CA ILE A 66 9.99 -17.92 18.15
C ILE A 66 10.18 -17.49 16.71
N PHE A 67 9.61 -18.27 15.79
CA PHE A 67 9.42 -17.86 14.41
C PHE A 67 7.92 -17.66 14.13
N GLY A 68 7.43 -16.44 14.34
CA GLY A 68 5.99 -16.16 14.25
C GLY A 68 5.59 -14.76 14.68
N PHE A 69 4.41 -14.67 15.28
CA PHE A 69 3.78 -13.42 15.69
C PHE A 69 3.67 -13.37 17.20
N VAL A 70 4.02 -12.22 17.78
CA VAL A 70 3.97 -12.00 19.23
C VAL A 70 3.27 -10.69 19.53
N TYR A 71 2.61 -10.64 20.68
CA TYR A 71 2.24 -9.39 21.31
C TYR A 71 3.41 -8.91 22.16
N ALA A 72 3.80 -7.66 22.01
CA ALA A 72 4.93 -7.09 22.72
C ALA A 72 4.66 -5.64 23.13
N HIS A 73 5.12 -5.28 24.32
CA HIS A 73 5.29 -3.88 24.70
C HIS A 73 6.68 -3.44 24.25
N ILE A 74 6.74 -2.38 23.46
CA ILE A 74 7.97 -1.93 22.81
C ILE A 74 8.24 -0.49 23.22
N THR A 75 9.48 -0.20 23.59
CA THR A 75 9.99 1.15 23.77
C THR A 75 10.94 1.45 22.62
N ALA A 76 10.67 2.51 21.86
CA ALA A 76 11.55 2.93 20.79
C ALA A 76 12.84 3.53 21.37
N PRO A 77 14.01 3.26 20.77
CA PRO A 77 15.24 4.00 21.07
C PRO A 77 15.07 5.50 20.76
N ASP A 78 15.95 6.32 21.32
CA ASP A 78 16.01 7.75 21.04
C ASP A 78 16.28 8.05 19.55
N ASP A 79 15.85 9.22 19.07
CA ASP A 79 15.97 9.66 17.67
C ASP A 79 17.42 9.68 17.16
N ASN A 80 18.40 9.83 18.05
CA ASN A 80 19.82 9.72 17.71
C ASN A 80 20.25 8.30 17.30
N ILE A 81 19.51 7.29 17.76
CA ILE A 81 19.73 5.87 17.45
C ILE A 81 18.79 5.43 16.32
N LEU A 82 17.53 5.86 16.36
CA LEU A 82 16.51 5.44 15.40
C LEU A 82 15.65 6.64 14.94
N LYS A 83 16.18 7.39 13.98
CA LYS A 83 15.48 8.54 13.39
C LYS A 83 14.19 8.16 12.65
N VAL A 84 14.21 7.02 11.95
CA VAL A 84 13.04 6.53 11.20
C VAL A 84 12.50 5.25 11.86
N PRO A 85 11.29 5.31 12.46
CA PRO A 85 10.72 4.17 13.15
C PRO A 85 10.50 2.98 12.21
N ILE A 86 10.79 1.78 12.71
CA ILE A 86 10.72 0.53 11.94
C ILE A 86 9.31 -0.06 11.98
N LEU A 87 8.69 0.02 13.16
CA LEU A 87 7.46 -0.68 13.45
C LEU A 87 6.26 0.19 13.08
N PRO A 88 5.39 -0.29 12.18
CA PRO A 88 4.14 0.39 11.87
C PRO A 88 3.17 0.29 13.04
N TYR A 89 2.38 1.34 13.22
CA TYR A 89 1.25 1.38 14.13
C TYR A 89 0.05 1.99 13.40
N ARG A 90 -1.14 1.42 13.63
CA ARG A 90 -2.42 2.00 13.19
C ARG A 90 -2.97 2.81 14.35
N ASN A 91 -3.18 4.11 14.14
CA ASN A 91 -4.04 4.89 15.02
C ASN A 91 -5.52 4.64 14.67
N ASP A 92 -6.44 5.19 15.46
CA ASP A 92 -7.90 4.98 15.33
C ASP A 92 -8.48 5.32 13.94
N ASN A 93 -7.70 5.98 13.06
CA ASN A 93 -8.09 6.37 11.70
C ASN A 93 -7.59 5.40 10.59
N ASP A 94 -7.07 4.22 10.96
CA ASP A 94 -6.70 3.09 10.07
C ASP A 94 -5.83 3.45 8.84
N THR A 95 -5.02 4.50 8.93
CA THR A 95 -4.28 5.00 7.77
C THR A 95 -2.95 4.26 7.61
N THR A 96 -2.92 3.21 6.76
CA THR A 96 -1.67 2.57 6.31
C THR A 96 -1.45 2.85 4.83
N ILE A 97 -0.45 3.69 4.50
CA ILE A 97 -0.22 4.16 3.13
C ILE A 97 0.53 3.09 2.31
N SER A 98 -0.19 2.38 1.43
CA SER A 98 0.37 1.41 0.46
C SER A 98 0.83 2.08 -0.84
N GLN A 99 1.88 1.57 -1.50
CA GLN A 99 2.26 1.94 -2.89
C GLN A 99 1.55 1.05 -3.93
N PRO A 100 1.22 1.63 -5.10
CA PRO A 100 1.67 1.00 -6.34
C PRO A 100 2.49 1.98 -7.18
N ARG A 101 3.54 1.46 -7.83
CA ARG A 101 4.11 2.05 -9.05
C ARG A 101 4.35 0.95 -10.08
N ALA A 102 3.70 1.13 -11.24
CA ALA A 102 4.16 0.58 -12.50
C ALA A 102 5.35 1.43 -12.98
N GLU A 103 6.40 0.77 -13.45
CA GLU A 103 7.48 1.42 -14.22
C GLU A 103 7.17 1.22 -15.71
N GLU A 104 7.30 2.28 -16.49
CA GLU A 104 7.42 2.21 -17.95
C GLU A 104 8.90 2.17 -18.30
N ASN A 105 9.41 1.06 -18.82
CA ASN A 105 10.15 1.00 -20.10
C ASN A 105 10.89 -0.32 -20.39
N ASN A 106 10.81 -0.67 -21.68
CA ASN A 106 11.76 -1.38 -22.57
C ASN A 106 12.20 -2.84 -22.28
N ASP A 107 11.26 -3.68 -21.84
CA ASP A 107 11.06 -5.03 -22.42
C ASP A 107 9.67 -5.55 -21.97
N SER A 108 8.64 -5.15 -22.70
CA SER A 108 7.47 -4.48 -22.09
C SER A 108 6.36 -5.38 -21.54
N ALA A 109 6.26 -6.64 -21.96
CA ALA A 109 5.13 -7.50 -21.56
C ALA A 109 5.53 -8.57 -20.55
N GLN A 110 6.56 -9.38 -20.84
CA GLN A 110 6.91 -10.52 -19.99
C GLN A 110 7.45 -10.08 -18.62
N ARG A 111 8.28 -9.03 -18.58
CA ARG A 111 8.78 -8.47 -17.31
C ARG A 111 7.66 -7.79 -16.52
N LEU A 112 6.72 -7.14 -17.20
CA LEU A 112 5.53 -6.57 -16.56
C LEU A 112 4.65 -7.69 -15.98
N ILE A 113 4.39 -8.75 -16.73
CA ILE A 113 3.62 -9.91 -16.29
C ILE A 113 4.32 -10.58 -15.11
N ALA A 114 5.64 -10.83 -15.17
CA ALA A 114 6.40 -11.39 -14.07
C ALA A 114 6.33 -10.50 -12.82
N LYS A 115 6.51 -9.18 -12.97
CA LYS A 115 6.40 -8.22 -11.87
C LYS A 115 4.98 -8.14 -11.31
N LEU A 116 3.96 -8.22 -12.17
CA LEU A 116 2.56 -8.27 -11.77
C LEU A 116 2.25 -9.55 -11.00
N ILE A 117 2.67 -10.71 -11.48
CA ILE A 117 2.50 -12.00 -10.79
C ILE A 117 3.16 -11.92 -9.41
N LEU A 118 4.42 -11.47 -9.36
CA LEU A 118 5.19 -11.36 -8.13
C LEU A 118 4.59 -10.38 -7.12
N ASN A 119 4.18 -9.19 -7.56
CA ASN A 119 3.57 -8.18 -6.70
C ASN A 119 2.10 -8.48 -6.37
N SER A 120 1.41 -9.28 -7.19
CA SER A 120 0.03 -9.70 -6.90
C SER A 120 -0.02 -10.90 -5.96
N LEU A 121 1.03 -11.73 -5.94
CA LEU A 121 1.09 -12.93 -5.11
C LEU A 121 0.96 -12.61 -3.62
N TYR A 122 1.77 -11.68 -3.09
CA TYR A 122 1.67 -11.32 -1.66
C TYR A 122 0.33 -10.64 -1.34
N GLY A 123 -0.18 -9.81 -2.25
CA GLY A 123 -1.48 -9.15 -2.09
C GLY A 123 -2.62 -10.16 -2.00
N LYS A 124 -2.54 -11.22 -2.81
CA LYS A 124 -3.47 -12.35 -2.77
C LYS A 124 -3.39 -13.14 -1.46
N MET A 125 -2.17 -13.33 -0.91
CA MET A 125 -1.97 -13.99 0.38
C MET A 125 -2.59 -13.22 1.55
N GLY A 126 -2.62 -11.89 1.48
CA GLY A 126 -3.22 -11.03 2.50
C GLY A 126 -4.69 -10.68 2.28
N GLN A 127 -5.33 -11.19 1.23
CA GLN A 127 -6.70 -10.83 0.87
C GLN A 127 -7.66 -11.17 2.02
N ASN A 128 -8.59 -10.25 2.32
CA ASN A 128 -9.70 -10.56 3.22
C ASN A 128 -10.59 -11.62 2.56
N ASN A 129 -11.09 -12.55 3.36
CA ASN A 129 -12.20 -13.37 2.92
C ASN A 129 -13.42 -12.45 2.87
N ILE A 130 -13.83 -12.08 1.66
CA ILE A 130 -15.03 -11.26 1.44
C ILE A 130 -16.14 -12.26 1.14
N ASP A 131 -17.10 -12.36 2.06
CA ASP A 131 -18.28 -13.21 1.95
C ASP A 131 -19.41 -12.54 1.14
N ASP A 132 -19.16 -11.30 0.72
CA ASP A 132 -20.09 -10.49 -0.07
C ASP A 132 -19.71 -10.55 -1.56
N TYR A 133 -20.68 -10.92 -2.39
CA TYR A 133 -20.52 -10.83 -3.84
C TYR A 133 -21.68 -10.07 -4.46
N THR A 134 -21.40 -9.43 -5.59
CA THR A 134 -22.44 -8.75 -6.37
C THR A 134 -22.95 -9.66 -7.46
N LYS A 135 -24.27 -9.79 -7.59
CA LYS A 135 -24.91 -10.56 -8.64
C LYS A 135 -25.87 -9.67 -9.43
N ILE A 136 -25.93 -9.89 -10.74
CA ILE A 136 -26.98 -9.32 -11.59
C ILE A 136 -28.13 -10.31 -11.61
N ILE A 137 -29.32 -9.89 -11.20
CA ILE A 137 -30.53 -10.71 -11.18
C ILE A 137 -31.67 -10.00 -11.94
N GLY A 138 -32.70 -10.74 -12.34
CA GLY A 138 -33.93 -10.16 -12.86
C GLY A 138 -34.71 -9.41 -11.78
N ILE A 139 -35.47 -8.37 -12.14
CA ILE A 139 -36.32 -7.62 -11.18
C ILE A 139 -37.38 -8.53 -10.55
N ASP A 140 -37.88 -9.48 -11.33
CA ASP A 140 -38.78 -10.54 -10.88
C ASP A 140 -38.18 -11.40 -9.75
N GLN A 141 -36.86 -11.48 -9.67
CA GLN A 141 -36.13 -12.28 -8.68
C GLN A 141 -35.91 -11.54 -7.35
N LEU A 142 -36.21 -10.24 -7.25
CA LEU A 142 -36.03 -9.46 -6.02
C LEU A 142 -36.90 -9.95 -4.87
N ASN A 143 -38.09 -10.46 -5.18
CA ASN A 143 -39.04 -10.97 -4.20
C ASN A 143 -38.89 -12.48 -3.95
N GLU A 144 -37.87 -13.14 -4.51
CA GLU A 144 -37.69 -14.57 -4.29
C GLU A 144 -37.29 -14.84 -2.82
N PRO A 145 -38.09 -15.62 -2.06
CA PRO A 145 -37.83 -15.88 -0.64
C PRO A 145 -36.49 -16.57 -0.37
N SER A 146 -35.92 -17.23 -1.38
CA SER A 146 -34.65 -17.95 -1.34
C SER A 146 -33.43 -17.02 -1.26
N MET A 147 -33.53 -15.77 -1.73
CA MET A 147 -32.38 -14.87 -1.86
C MET A 147 -32.18 -13.88 -0.69
N LYS A 148 -33.19 -13.67 0.18
CA LYS A 148 -33.14 -12.74 1.33
C LYS A 148 -32.46 -11.39 1.00
N ILE A 149 -32.94 -10.72 -0.05
CA ILE A 149 -32.39 -9.42 -0.48
C ILE A 149 -33.16 -8.31 0.23
N HIS A 150 -32.46 -7.46 0.96
CA HIS A 150 -33.04 -6.24 1.54
C HIS A 150 -32.89 -5.05 0.58
N ASP A 151 -33.70 -4.00 0.72
CA ASP A 151 -33.59 -2.80 -0.11
C ASP A 151 -32.19 -2.15 -0.04
N THR A 152 -31.49 -2.32 1.10
CA THR A 152 -30.10 -1.87 1.30
C THR A 152 -29.08 -2.61 0.44
N ASP A 153 -29.44 -3.78 -0.08
CA ASP A 153 -28.58 -4.64 -0.86
C ASP A 153 -28.67 -4.34 -2.37
N ILE A 154 -29.68 -3.57 -2.80
CA ILE A 154 -29.86 -3.19 -4.19
C ILE A 154 -28.94 -2.02 -4.53
N LEU A 155 -27.88 -2.32 -5.29
CA LEU A 155 -26.88 -1.35 -5.73
C LEU A 155 -27.33 -0.59 -6.97
N MET A 156 -28.05 -1.26 -7.87
CA MET A 156 -28.54 -0.70 -9.14
C MET A 156 -29.84 -1.34 -9.58
N THR A 157 -30.72 -0.56 -10.21
CA THR A 157 -31.95 -1.07 -10.84
C THR A 157 -32.02 -0.54 -12.27
N GLY A 158 -32.01 -1.44 -13.25
CA GLY A 158 -32.36 -1.14 -14.63
C GLY A 158 -33.79 -1.61 -14.94
N ASP A 159 -34.18 -1.56 -16.21
CA ASP A 159 -35.58 -1.85 -16.62
C ASP A 159 -36.00 -3.32 -16.46
N THR A 160 -35.04 -4.25 -16.54
CA THR A 160 -35.31 -5.70 -16.48
C THR A 160 -34.43 -6.43 -15.48
N ARG A 161 -33.39 -5.78 -14.95
CA ARG A 161 -32.38 -6.39 -14.10
C ARG A 161 -31.93 -5.43 -13.01
N CYS A 162 -31.51 -5.97 -11.89
CA CYS A 162 -30.88 -5.22 -10.81
C CYS A 162 -29.52 -5.84 -10.44
N LEU A 163 -28.62 -4.98 -9.95
CA LEU A 163 -27.37 -5.40 -9.34
C LEU A 163 -27.58 -5.42 -7.83
N VAL A 164 -27.43 -6.59 -7.22
CA VAL A 164 -27.62 -6.78 -5.79
C VAL A 164 -26.33 -7.24 -5.15
N LYS A 165 -26.06 -6.75 -3.94
CA LYS A 165 -25.04 -7.27 -3.03
C LYS A 165 -25.67 -8.44 -2.28
N ILE A 166 -25.07 -9.62 -2.34
CA ILE A 166 -25.59 -10.79 -1.61
C ILE A 166 -24.55 -11.15 -0.56
N GLU A 167 -24.96 -11.13 0.71
CA GLU A 167 -24.20 -11.73 1.80
C GLU A 167 -24.38 -13.25 1.71
N SER A 168 -23.30 -14.01 1.54
CA SER A 168 -23.43 -15.47 1.50
C SER A 168 -23.86 -15.99 2.88
N SER A 169 -25.12 -16.42 3.00
CA SER A 169 -25.61 -17.11 4.22
C SER A 169 -25.16 -18.57 4.30
N GLU A 170 -24.73 -19.14 3.17
CA GLU A 170 -24.03 -20.42 3.14
C GLU A 170 -22.55 -20.18 3.36
N ASN A 171 -21.95 -20.89 4.32
CA ASN A 171 -20.51 -21.01 4.45
C ASN A 171 -19.94 -21.37 3.06
N PHE A 172 -19.44 -20.39 2.32
CA PHE A 172 -18.80 -20.63 1.04
C PHE A 172 -17.72 -21.67 1.32
N ASP A 173 -17.82 -22.82 0.67
CA ASP A 173 -16.93 -23.94 0.92
C ASP A 173 -15.49 -23.45 0.69
N LYS A 174 -14.76 -23.22 1.80
CA LYS A 174 -13.36 -22.73 1.81
C LYS A 174 -12.45 -23.61 0.95
N SER A 175 -12.91 -24.82 0.59
CA SER A 175 -12.25 -25.72 -0.35
C SER A 175 -12.06 -25.13 -1.75
N ARG A 176 -12.90 -24.16 -2.18
CA ARG A 176 -12.84 -23.53 -3.52
C ARG A 176 -12.18 -22.15 -3.54
N SER A 177 -11.95 -21.52 -2.39
CA SER A 177 -11.16 -20.29 -2.31
C SER A 177 -9.67 -20.62 -2.37
N LEU A 178 -8.90 -19.97 -3.26
CA LEU A 178 -7.45 -20.11 -3.31
C LEU A 178 -6.83 -19.94 -1.91
N GLN A 179 -5.89 -20.81 -1.55
CA GLN A 179 -5.18 -20.78 -0.27
C GLN A 179 -4.52 -19.41 -0.05
N SER A 180 -5.12 -18.56 0.78
CA SER A 180 -4.54 -17.32 1.27
C SER A 180 -3.87 -17.57 2.62
N SER A 181 -2.72 -16.94 2.86
CA SER A 181 -1.99 -17.03 4.12
C SER A 181 -1.57 -15.64 4.57
N VAL A 182 -2.35 -15.08 5.48
CA VAL A 182 -2.07 -13.78 6.10
C VAL A 182 -0.72 -13.78 6.82
N SER A 183 -0.30 -14.93 7.37
CA SER A 183 1.01 -15.12 7.99
C SER A 183 2.16 -14.88 7.02
N ILE A 184 2.08 -15.48 5.83
CA ILE A 184 3.09 -15.29 4.79
C ILE A 184 3.09 -13.84 4.30
N ALA A 185 1.90 -13.25 4.08
CA ALA A 185 1.80 -11.85 3.67
C ALA A 185 2.43 -10.89 4.69
N ALA A 186 2.18 -11.10 5.99
CA ALA A 186 2.74 -10.29 7.07
C ALA A 186 4.26 -10.46 7.23
N ALA A 187 4.77 -11.67 7.05
CA ALA A 187 6.22 -11.92 7.03
C ALA A 187 6.89 -11.21 5.84
N ILE A 188 6.34 -11.34 4.63
CA ILE A 188 6.86 -10.67 3.43
C ILE A 188 6.95 -9.15 3.64
N THR A 189 5.89 -8.51 4.16
CA THR A 189 5.92 -7.07 4.40
C THR A 189 6.84 -6.69 5.55
N GLY A 190 6.96 -7.54 6.58
CA GLY A 190 7.95 -7.40 7.66
C GLY A 190 9.38 -7.38 7.14
N TYR A 191 9.78 -8.40 6.37
CA TYR A 191 11.11 -8.47 5.75
C TYR A 191 11.38 -7.31 4.80
N ALA A 192 10.37 -6.91 4.01
CA ALA A 192 10.48 -5.74 3.13
C ALA A 192 10.81 -4.47 3.95
N ARG A 193 10.11 -4.23 5.07
CA ARG A 193 10.38 -3.10 5.98
C ARG A 193 11.79 -3.17 6.58
N ILE A 194 12.21 -4.34 7.06
CA ILE A 194 13.57 -4.55 7.60
C ILE A 194 14.62 -4.21 6.52
N ALA A 195 14.44 -4.73 5.30
CA ALA A 195 15.39 -4.53 4.21
C ALA A 195 15.57 -3.05 3.83
N ILE A 196 14.48 -2.31 3.63
CA ILE A 196 14.58 -0.88 3.25
C ILE A 196 15.10 -0.03 4.41
N ASN A 197 14.83 -0.41 5.65
CA ASN A 197 15.20 0.42 6.79
C ASN A 197 16.71 0.48 7.05
N LYS A 198 17.46 -0.53 6.55
CA LYS A 198 18.93 -0.49 6.52
C LYS A 198 19.48 0.76 5.82
N PHE A 199 18.72 1.32 4.89
CA PHE A 199 19.11 2.51 4.12
C PHE A 199 18.52 3.81 4.67
N LYS A 200 17.40 3.74 5.40
CA LYS A 200 16.72 4.93 5.95
C LYS A 200 17.40 5.51 7.19
N ASN A 201 18.15 4.69 7.93
CA ASN A 201 18.84 5.07 9.17
C ASN A 201 20.38 4.99 9.02
N ILE A 202 20.92 5.29 7.83
CA ILE A 202 22.37 5.37 7.63
C ILE A 202 22.92 6.58 8.41
N SER A 203 24.00 6.38 9.17
CA SER A 203 24.68 7.46 9.90
C SER A 203 25.12 8.59 8.97
N GLY A 204 24.86 9.83 9.38
CA GLY A 204 25.23 11.02 8.60
C GLY A 204 24.37 11.26 7.36
N ASN A 205 23.22 10.60 7.26
CA ASN A 205 22.19 10.89 6.26
C ASN A 205 20.95 11.44 6.96
N ASN A 206 20.59 12.69 6.65
CA ASN A 206 19.46 13.34 7.33
C ASN A 206 18.09 13.02 6.73
N TYR A 207 17.99 12.38 5.54
CA TYR A 207 16.69 12.11 4.91
C TYR A 207 16.38 10.63 4.76
N SER A 208 15.09 10.25 4.73
CA SER A 208 14.70 8.84 4.84
C SER A 208 14.89 8.04 3.55
N VAL A 209 14.44 8.54 2.39
CA VAL A 209 14.47 7.81 1.10
C VAL A 209 15.34 8.51 0.05
N VAL A 210 15.53 9.81 0.20
CA VAL A 210 16.54 10.58 -0.53
C VAL A 210 17.79 10.59 0.35
N LEU A 211 18.96 10.36 -0.21
CA LEU A 211 20.20 10.37 0.57
C LEU A 211 21.00 11.62 0.26
N GLU A 212 21.66 12.21 1.25
CA GLU A 212 22.60 13.33 1.05
C GLU A 212 23.85 12.91 0.24
N LYS A 213 24.23 11.64 0.37
CA LYS A 213 25.40 11.05 -0.29
C LYS A 213 24.98 9.85 -1.11
N PRO A 214 25.67 9.57 -2.23
CA PRO A 214 25.36 8.38 -3.01
C PRO A 214 25.64 7.13 -2.18
N LEU A 215 24.82 6.09 -2.36
CA LEU A 215 25.09 4.77 -1.78
C LEU A 215 26.38 4.20 -2.36
N GLU A 216 27.08 3.40 -1.55
CA GLU A 216 28.19 2.59 -2.02
C GLU A 216 27.75 1.70 -3.20
N SER A 217 28.61 1.58 -4.21
CA SER A 217 28.32 0.84 -5.45
C SER A 217 27.87 -0.60 -5.22
N LYS A 218 28.34 -1.26 -4.16
CA LYS A 218 27.92 -2.62 -3.78
C LYS A 218 26.42 -2.76 -3.50
N TYR A 219 25.75 -1.67 -3.09
CA TYR A 219 24.31 -1.66 -2.84
C TYR A 219 23.49 -1.21 -4.04
N VAL A 220 24.13 -0.64 -5.07
CA VAL A 220 23.45 -0.02 -6.22
C VAL A 220 23.59 -0.91 -7.45
N GLY A 221 22.47 -1.21 -8.10
CA GLY A 221 22.49 -1.98 -9.34
C GLY A 221 21.12 -2.40 -9.83
N LYS A 222 21.08 -3.41 -10.70
CA LYS A 222 19.86 -3.92 -11.34
C LYS A 222 19.36 -5.23 -10.73
N GLU A 223 20.12 -5.83 -9.82
CA GLU A 223 19.78 -7.12 -9.24
C GLU A 223 18.68 -7.01 -8.18
N LEU A 224 18.09 -8.16 -7.85
CA LEU A 224 16.99 -8.27 -6.90
C LEU A 224 17.40 -7.81 -5.50
N GLY A 225 16.71 -6.80 -4.98
CA GLY A 225 16.97 -6.20 -3.67
C GLY A 225 18.08 -5.14 -3.65
N GLN A 226 18.76 -4.89 -4.77
CA GLN A 226 19.66 -3.72 -4.88
C GLN A 226 18.86 -2.43 -5.01
N MET A 227 19.51 -1.32 -4.66
CA MET A 227 18.97 0.02 -4.78
C MET A 227 19.19 0.53 -6.20
N LYS A 228 18.16 1.11 -6.79
CA LYS A 228 18.19 1.78 -8.09
C LYS A 228 18.14 3.27 -7.86
N LEU A 229 19.11 4.00 -8.39
CA LEU A 229 19.05 5.46 -8.43
C LEU A 229 17.94 5.85 -9.41
N GLU A 230 16.87 6.41 -8.89
CA GLU A 230 15.73 6.88 -9.68
C GLU A 230 16.02 8.29 -10.20
N TYR A 231 16.37 9.21 -9.29
CA TYR A 231 16.61 10.61 -9.62
C TYR A 231 17.75 11.20 -8.80
N PHE A 232 18.54 12.07 -9.43
CA PHE A 232 19.25 13.11 -8.71
C PHE A 232 18.26 14.23 -8.38
N VAL A 233 18.28 14.73 -7.15
CA VAL A 233 17.34 15.70 -6.60
C VAL A 233 18.11 16.98 -6.33
N LYS A 234 18.11 17.92 -7.28
CA LYS A 234 18.67 19.25 -7.07
C LYS A 234 17.85 20.02 -6.03
N GLU A 235 16.53 19.98 -6.19
CA GLU A 235 15.57 20.49 -5.22
C GLU A 235 14.39 19.51 -5.10
N GLY A 236 13.96 19.24 -3.86
CA GLY A 236 12.82 18.37 -3.58
C GLY A 236 11.95 18.95 -2.47
N ILE A 237 10.64 18.98 -2.71
CA ILE A 237 9.63 19.40 -1.73
C ILE A 237 8.70 18.21 -1.47
N PHE A 238 8.70 17.71 -0.25
CA PHE A 238 7.92 16.54 0.16
C PHE A 238 6.88 16.97 1.18
N ILE A 239 5.60 16.98 0.81
CA ILE A 239 4.53 17.38 1.74
C ILE A 239 4.06 16.17 2.54
N LYS A 240 3.79 15.06 1.86
CA LYS A 240 3.39 13.77 2.45
C LYS A 240 3.71 12.61 1.50
N PRO A 241 3.55 11.35 1.92
CA PRO A 241 3.73 10.22 1.01
C PRO A 241 2.90 10.37 -0.28
N LYS A 242 3.59 10.29 -1.42
CA LYS A 242 3.01 10.47 -2.78
C LYS A 242 2.42 11.87 -3.06
N LEU A 243 2.80 12.88 -2.28
CA LEU A 243 2.61 14.29 -2.58
C LEU A 243 3.95 15.02 -2.48
N TYR A 244 4.65 15.11 -3.60
CA TYR A 244 5.96 15.74 -3.66
C TYR A 244 6.30 16.29 -5.05
N TYR A 245 7.23 17.24 -5.06
CA TYR A 245 7.89 17.82 -6.23
C TYR A 245 9.40 17.50 -6.17
N ILE A 246 9.99 17.14 -7.31
CA ILE A 246 11.44 16.97 -7.47
C ILE A 246 11.87 17.68 -8.75
N ASN A 247 12.97 18.42 -8.66
CA ASN A 247 13.72 18.97 -9.78
C ASN A 247 15.11 18.34 -9.80
N ASN A 248 15.55 17.83 -10.95
CA ASN A 248 16.87 17.21 -11.10
C ASN A 248 17.99 18.19 -11.49
N GLY A 249 17.67 19.45 -11.80
CA GLY A 249 18.62 20.48 -12.25
C GLY A 249 18.84 20.52 -13.76
N ASP A 250 18.44 19.49 -14.52
CA ASP A 250 18.61 19.38 -15.98
C ASP A 250 17.30 19.70 -16.74
N GLY A 251 16.43 20.49 -16.12
CA GLY A 251 15.11 20.86 -16.68
C GLY A 251 14.04 19.76 -16.58
N MET A 252 14.29 18.66 -15.86
CA MET A 252 13.28 17.65 -15.59
C MET A 252 12.61 17.89 -14.23
N GLU A 253 11.29 18.09 -14.28
CA GLU A 253 10.45 18.21 -13.10
C GLU A 253 9.57 16.98 -12.93
N ILE A 254 9.43 16.54 -11.68
CA ILE A 254 8.63 15.38 -11.32
C ILE A 254 7.64 15.82 -10.25
N ILE A 255 6.38 15.85 -10.63
CA ILE A 255 5.26 16.07 -9.72
C ILE A 255 4.55 14.75 -9.46
N LYS A 256 4.42 14.40 -8.19
CA LYS A 256 3.63 13.25 -7.75
C LYS A 256 2.57 13.75 -6.79
N ALA A 257 1.31 13.63 -7.18
CA ALA A 257 0.16 13.95 -6.35
C ALA A 257 -0.91 12.86 -6.51
N LYS A 258 -0.97 11.92 -5.55
CA LYS A 258 -2.02 10.89 -5.55
C LYS A 258 -3.38 11.57 -5.45
N GLY A 259 -4.28 11.25 -6.39
CA GLY A 259 -5.65 11.74 -6.39
C GLY A 259 -5.88 13.01 -7.20
N VAL A 260 -4.85 13.69 -7.67
CA VAL A 260 -4.96 15.03 -8.29
C VAL A 260 -4.59 15.07 -9.79
N GLY A 261 -4.08 13.96 -10.33
CA GLY A 261 -3.72 13.86 -11.76
C GLY A 261 -2.35 14.47 -12.06
N LYS A 262 -1.79 14.21 -13.25
CA LYS A 262 -0.40 14.55 -13.59
C LYS A 262 -0.14 16.07 -13.71
N ASN A 263 -1.17 16.88 -13.99
CA ASN A 263 -1.03 18.32 -14.26
C ASN A 263 -1.84 19.20 -13.28
N GLY A 264 -2.28 18.64 -12.15
CA GLY A 264 -3.16 19.35 -11.22
C GLY A 264 -2.44 20.29 -10.25
N LEU A 265 -1.11 20.33 -10.27
CA LEU A 265 -0.28 21.10 -9.33
C LEU A 265 0.95 21.67 -10.02
N THR A 266 1.42 22.80 -9.51
CA THR A 266 2.64 23.51 -9.93
C THR A 266 3.65 23.59 -8.79
N TYR A 267 4.89 23.96 -9.09
CA TYR A 267 5.91 24.23 -8.07
C TYR A 267 5.43 25.22 -6.99
N ASN A 268 4.77 26.32 -7.39
CA ASN A 268 4.26 27.32 -6.46
C ASN A 268 3.22 26.75 -5.49
N ASP A 269 2.42 25.79 -5.94
CA ASP A 269 1.46 25.11 -5.07
C ASP A 269 2.16 24.26 -4.02
N PHE A 270 3.29 23.63 -4.35
CA PHE A 270 4.12 22.93 -3.35
C PHE A 270 4.75 23.88 -2.34
N ILE A 271 5.13 25.11 -2.74
CA ILE A 271 5.61 26.14 -1.81
C ILE A 271 4.50 26.58 -0.86
N LYS A 272 3.28 26.83 -1.37
CA LYS A 272 2.11 27.14 -0.54
C LYS A 272 1.83 26.03 0.47
N LEU A 273 1.77 24.78 -0.01
CA LEU A 273 1.55 23.62 0.85
C LEU A 273 2.67 23.45 1.88
N LEU A 274 3.92 23.76 1.54
CA LEU A 274 5.05 23.72 2.47
C LEU A 274 4.89 24.76 3.60
N ASN A 275 4.36 25.93 3.28
CA ASN A 275 4.06 27.00 4.24
C ASN A 275 2.79 26.76 5.07
N GLY A 276 2.10 25.63 4.86
CA GLY A 276 0.85 25.31 5.55
C GLY A 276 -0.39 25.97 4.93
N GLU A 277 -0.23 26.64 3.79
CA GLU A 277 -1.36 27.20 3.05
C GLU A 277 -2.13 26.10 2.32
N SER A 278 -3.40 26.38 2.04
CA SER A 278 -4.24 25.47 1.27
C SER A 278 -4.20 25.79 -0.22
N VAL A 279 -4.32 24.76 -1.05
CA VAL A 279 -4.39 24.88 -2.51
C VAL A 279 -5.70 24.27 -2.98
N ASP A 280 -6.51 25.08 -3.65
CA ASP A 280 -7.75 24.65 -4.29
C ASP A 280 -7.47 24.05 -5.65
N ILE A 281 -7.98 22.84 -5.87
CA ILE A 281 -7.77 22.12 -7.11
C ILE A 281 -9.09 21.66 -7.65
N ILE A 282 -9.39 22.08 -8.88
CA ILE A 282 -10.56 21.62 -9.59
C ILE A 282 -10.17 20.34 -10.34
N LYS A 283 -10.73 19.22 -9.92
CA LYS A 283 -10.53 17.94 -10.57
C LYS A 283 -11.82 17.44 -11.19
N GLN A 284 -11.74 17.03 -12.46
CA GLN A 284 -12.80 16.22 -13.05
C GLN A 284 -12.72 14.79 -12.52
N MET A 285 -13.77 14.36 -11.84
CA MET A 285 -13.94 12.98 -11.42
C MET A 285 -15.05 12.31 -12.23
N PHE A 286 -14.78 11.07 -12.63
CA PHE A 286 -15.81 10.17 -13.12
C PHE A 286 -16.49 9.55 -11.91
N ILE A 287 -17.69 10.02 -11.59
CA ILE A 287 -18.52 9.43 -10.56
C ILE A 287 -19.43 8.42 -11.25
N ARG A 288 -19.23 7.15 -10.90
CA ARG A 288 -20.08 6.07 -11.35
C ARG A 288 -21.34 6.08 -10.49
N ASN A 289 -22.45 6.54 -11.04
CA ASN A 289 -23.73 6.33 -10.39
C ASN A 289 -24.17 4.91 -10.70
N ASN A 290 -23.91 4.02 -9.75
CA ASN A 290 -24.35 2.65 -9.87
C ASN A 290 -25.89 2.63 -10.01
N ARG A 291 -26.67 3.39 -9.25
CA ARG A 291 -28.14 3.29 -9.33
C ARG A 291 -28.73 3.51 -10.72
N ASP A 292 -28.19 4.47 -11.47
CA ASP A 292 -28.78 4.91 -12.74
C ASP A 292 -27.98 4.48 -13.99
N GLY A 293 -26.91 3.71 -13.84
CA GLY A 293 -26.16 3.12 -14.96
C GLY A 293 -25.35 4.11 -15.83
N TYR A 294 -25.22 5.38 -15.46
CA TYR A 294 -24.41 6.36 -16.18
C TYR A 294 -23.16 6.82 -15.41
N VAL A 295 -22.16 7.30 -16.15
CA VAL A 295 -20.97 7.96 -15.61
C VAL A 295 -21.15 9.47 -15.77
N LYS A 296 -21.15 10.21 -14.66
CA LYS A 296 -21.14 11.68 -14.68
C LYS A 296 -19.72 12.19 -14.46
N THR A 297 -19.33 13.19 -15.24
CA THR A 297 -18.13 13.99 -14.98
C THR A 297 -18.53 15.16 -14.10
N LEU A 298 -18.00 15.23 -12.90
CA LEU A 298 -18.22 16.34 -11.97
C LEU A 298 -16.89 17.05 -11.70
N GLY A 299 -16.93 18.38 -11.67
CA GLY A 299 -15.85 19.18 -11.11
C GLY A 299 -15.93 19.07 -9.59
N LEU A 300 -14.93 18.44 -8.98
CA LEU A 300 -14.75 18.42 -7.54
C LEU A 300 -13.67 19.43 -7.18
N GLU A 301 -14.03 20.38 -6.31
CA GLU A 301 -13.06 21.23 -5.63
C GLU A 301 -12.44 20.44 -4.50
N VAL A 302 -11.12 20.27 -4.57
CA VAL A 302 -10.33 19.58 -3.55
C VAL A 302 -9.46 20.63 -2.87
N LEU A 303 -9.77 20.91 -1.62
CA LEU A 303 -8.91 21.71 -0.74
C LEU A 303 -7.77 20.82 -0.24
N MET A 304 -6.56 21.06 -0.75
CA MET A 304 -5.36 20.39 -0.25
C MET A 304 -4.68 21.25 0.81
N ASN A 305 -4.51 20.70 2.01
CA ASN A 305 -3.73 21.31 3.08
C ASN A 305 -2.87 20.25 3.80
N GLN A 306 -1.96 20.66 4.67
CA GLN A 306 -1.08 19.71 5.39
C GLN A 306 -1.83 18.73 6.30
N LEU A 307 -3.08 19.04 6.71
CA LEU A 307 -3.84 18.32 7.74
C LEU A 307 -4.94 17.38 7.20
N ASN A 308 -5.56 17.66 6.05
CA ASN A 308 -6.80 17.04 5.54
C ASN A 308 -6.58 16.08 4.38
N LEU A 309 -5.46 15.39 4.39
CA LEU A 309 -4.99 14.64 3.24
C LEU A 309 -4.66 13.19 3.65
N ILE A 310 -5.58 12.64 4.43
CA ILE A 310 -5.69 11.24 4.89
C ILE A 310 -6.27 10.38 3.75
#